data_AF-A0A1V4TTB0-F1
#
_entry.id   AF-A0A1V4TTB0-F1
#
_cell.length_a   1.000
_cell.length_b   1.000
_cell.length_c   1.000
_cell.angle_alpha   90.00
_cell.angle_beta   90.00
_cell.angle_gamma   90.00
#
_symmetry.space_group_name_H-M   'P 1'
#
loop_
_entity.id
_entity.type
_entity.pdbx_description
1 polymer ?
#
loop_
_entity_poly.entity_id
_entity_poly.type
_entity_poly.pdbx_seq_one_letter_code
_entity_poly.pdbx_strand_id
1 'polypeptide(L)'
;MPAPLVGRKFGVSTIPVPDRETCREIRVLGLSGSSRYEPGMSKSEKLLQRALARFEGYGCTTQFIRLKDLKIYECEGNYSENPSYCTYPCQSSMKYEDDQMQDVYDAVLACDVLILATPIRWNNHSALVQKFVERMNAIENQYSWFGNPMIRDKVAGLIIIGHVDGVQHVAGNLMNFFAWLGFHMPEVAIASWVGENDEDTTKDWAQIESNKYTQEDLEDLVSSSLRLACALKRHGAEETGRSK
;
A
#
# COMPACT_ATOMS: atom_id res chain seq x y z
N MET A 1 -2.52 -39.61 -12.69
CA MET A 1 -1.85 -38.77 -11.67
C MET A 1 -2.85 -37.71 -11.23
N PRO A 2 -3.02 -37.44 -9.94
CA PRO A 2 -3.86 -36.31 -9.52
C PRO A 2 -3.29 -35.02 -10.14
N ALA A 3 -4.15 -34.10 -10.52
CA ALA A 3 -3.74 -32.82 -11.09
C ALA A 3 -2.70 -32.14 -10.17
N PRO A 4 -1.59 -31.61 -10.71
CA PRO A 4 -0.57 -30.97 -9.89
C PRO A 4 -1.15 -29.74 -9.19
N LEU A 5 -0.65 -29.51 -7.97
CA LEU A 5 -0.95 -28.41 -7.05
C LEU A 5 -1.25 -27.11 -7.81
N VAL A 6 -2.51 -26.66 -7.77
CA VAL A 6 -2.94 -25.39 -8.36
C VAL A 6 -2.62 -24.28 -7.36
N GLY A 7 -1.78 -23.31 -7.75
CA GLY A 7 -1.33 -22.17 -6.92
C GLY A 7 0.20 -21.99 -6.90
N ARG A 8 0.71 -20.83 -6.47
CA ARG A 8 2.17 -20.61 -6.25
C ARG A 8 2.68 -21.75 -5.36
N LYS A 9 3.69 -22.48 -5.84
CA LYS A 9 4.27 -23.59 -5.10
C LYS A 9 5.19 -23.02 -4.01
N PHE A 10 4.91 -23.36 -2.76
CA PHE A 10 5.70 -22.91 -1.60
C PHE A 10 7.19 -23.22 -1.79
N GLY A 11 8.05 -22.24 -1.53
CA GLY A 11 9.51 -22.34 -1.57
C GLY A 11 10.12 -22.42 -2.96
N VAL A 12 9.40 -22.01 -4.02
CA VAL A 12 9.90 -22.08 -5.41
C VAL A 12 10.63 -20.81 -5.84
N SER A 13 10.38 -19.68 -5.19
CA SER A 13 10.94 -18.38 -5.57
C SER A 13 11.37 -17.63 -4.32
N THR A 14 12.64 -17.77 -3.94
CA THR A 14 13.23 -16.84 -2.97
C THR A 14 13.65 -15.58 -3.70
N ILE A 15 13.14 -14.44 -3.27
CA ILE A 15 13.47 -13.16 -3.90
C ILE A 15 14.66 -12.56 -3.16
N PRO A 16 15.84 -12.46 -3.79
CA PRO A 16 17.02 -11.95 -3.11
C PRO A 16 16.81 -10.48 -2.76
N VAL A 17 17.07 -10.16 -1.50
CA VAL A 17 17.04 -8.77 -1.01
C VAL A 17 18.33 -8.07 -1.43
N PRO A 18 18.28 -6.79 -1.84
CA PRO A 18 19.48 -5.98 -2.05
C PRO A 18 20.36 -5.91 -0.79
N ASP A 19 21.58 -5.40 -0.96
CA ASP A 19 22.46 -5.15 0.18
C ASP A 19 21.82 -4.16 1.17
N ARG A 20 22.13 -4.35 2.45
CA ARG A 20 21.54 -3.53 3.53
C ARG A 20 21.95 -2.07 3.46
N GLU A 21 23.09 -1.74 2.87
CA GLU A 21 23.51 -0.34 2.75
C GLU A 21 22.61 0.41 1.78
N THR A 22 22.32 -0.17 0.62
CA THR A 22 21.35 0.38 -0.35
C THR A 22 19.95 0.49 0.26
N CYS A 23 19.54 -0.48 1.08
CA CYS A 23 18.22 -0.46 1.72
C CYS A 23 18.06 0.67 2.77
N ARG A 24 19.14 1.16 3.39
CA ARG A 24 19.07 2.22 4.42
C ARG A 24 18.52 3.54 3.92
N GLU A 25 18.64 3.80 2.63
CA GLU A 25 18.12 5.01 2.02
C GLU A 25 16.61 4.91 1.73
N ILE A 26 16.01 3.73 1.81
CA ILE A 26 14.61 3.51 1.46
C ILE A 26 13.70 3.96 2.60
N ARG A 27 12.72 4.80 2.26
CA ARG A 27 11.63 5.23 3.15
C ARG A 27 10.36 4.44 2.84
N VAL A 28 9.76 3.84 3.86
CA VAL A 28 8.60 2.97 3.73
C VAL A 28 7.43 3.55 4.50
N LEU A 29 6.31 3.80 3.82
CA LEU A 29 5.05 4.17 4.44
C LEU A 29 4.16 2.93 4.56
N GLY A 30 3.77 2.57 5.78
CA GLY A 30 2.67 1.64 6.04
C GLY A 30 1.39 2.40 6.31
N LEU A 31 0.38 2.22 5.46
CA LEU A 31 -0.92 2.88 5.58
C LEU A 31 -2.00 1.86 5.98
N SER A 32 -2.59 2.02 7.16
CA SER A 32 -3.71 1.19 7.62
C SER A 32 -5.05 1.77 7.19
N GLY A 33 -5.80 0.93 6.48
CA GLY A 33 -7.21 1.11 6.15
C GLY A 33 -8.17 0.47 7.13
N SER A 34 -7.73 0.00 8.30
CA SER A 34 -8.66 -0.63 9.25
C SER A 34 -9.54 0.39 9.95
N SER A 35 -10.82 0.05 10.13
CA SER A 35 -11.76 0.85 10.91
C SER A 35 -11.95 0.37 12.34
N ARG A 36 -11.10 -0.56 12.83
CA ARG A 36 -11.15 -1.02 14.22
C ARG A 36 -10.90 0.15 15.17
N TYR A 37 -11.45 0.08 16.39
CA TYR A 37 -11.34 1.18 17.33
C TYR A 37 -9.89 1.36 17.81
N GLU A 38 -9.31 0.31 18.41
CA GLU A 38 -7.97 0.40 18.98
C GLU A 38 -6.89 -0.17 18.05
N PRO A 39 -5.68 0.42 18.05
CA PRO A 39 -4.51 -0.19 17.44
C PRO A 39 -4.31 -1.64 17.91
N GLY A 40 -3.88 -2.51 17.01
CA GLY A 40 -3.63 -3.92 17.34
C GLY A 40 -4.88 -4.81 17.37
N MET A 41 -6.09 -4.26 17.23
CA MET A 41 -7.29 -5.10 17.01
C MET A 41 -7.39 -5.63 15.58
N SER A 42 -6.81 -4.94 14.60
CA SER A 42 -6.94 -5.31 13.19
C SER A 42 -5.90 -6.35 12.77
N LYS A 43 -6.36 -7.47 12.23
CA LYS A 43 -5.50 -8.52 11.65
C LYS A 43 -4.65 -7.98 10.49
N SER A 44 -5.21 -7.10 9.64
CA SER A 44 -4.45 -6.43 8.57
C SER A 44 -3.38 -5.48 9.10
N GLU A 45 -3.63 -4.79 10.22
CA GLU A 45 -2.63 -3.91 10.85
C GLU A 45 -1.50 -4.69 11.48
N LYS A 46 -1.82 -5.78 12.18
CA LYS A 46 -0.79 -6.65 12.76
C LYS A 46 0.14 -7.19 11.66
N LEU A 47 -0.42 -7.62 10.52
CA LEU A 47 0.40 -8.08 9.40
C LEU A 47 1.22 -6.94 8.77
N LEU A 48 0.66 -5.73 8.66
CA LEU A 48 1.37 -4.53 8.23
C LEU A 48 2.54 -4.18 9.15
N GLN A 49 2.33 -4.21 10.47
CA GLN A 49 3.39 -3.97 11.45
C GLN A 49 4.50 -5.01 11.33
N ARG A 50 4.16 -6.29 11.07
CA ARG A 50 5.16 -7.33 10.77
C ARG A 50 5.89 -7.10 9.44
N ALA A 51 5.27 -6.44 8.45
CA ALA A 51 5.95 -6.03 7.23
C ALA A 51 6.95 -4.90 7.52
N LEU A 52 6.51 -3.85 8.22
CA LEU A 52 7.35 -2.69 8.58
C LEU A 52 8.55 -3.11 9.43
N ALA A 53 8.37 -3.99 10.42
CA ALA A 53 9.47 -4.53 11.21
C ALA A 53 10.52 -5.29 10.36
N ARG A 54 10.11 -5.94 9.26
CA ARG A 54 11.05 -6.55 8.31
C ARG A 54 11.81 -5.50 7.52
N PHE A 55 11.12 -4.48 7.00
CA PHE A 55 11.78 -3.34 6.33
C PHE A 55 12.82 -2.67 7.24
N GLU A 56 12.49 -2.44 8.51
CA GLU A 56 13.43 -1.95 9.54
C GLU A 56 14.62 -2.90 9.75
N GLY A 57 14.37 -4.22 9.74
CA GLY A 57 15.42 -5.24 9.81
C GLY A 57 16.43 -5.18 8.66
N TYR A 58 16.04 -4.62 7.50
CA TYR A 58 16.92 -4.32 6.36
C TYR A 58 17.54 -2.91 6.42
N GLY A 59 17.20 -2.11 7.44
CA GLY A 59 17.76 -0.78 7.67
C GLY A 59 16.91 0.38 7.13
N CYS A 60 15.73 0.11 6.56
CA CYS A 60 14.85 1.14 6.01
C CYS A 60 14.28 2.04 7.12
N THR A 61 13.95 3.28 6.77
CA THR A 61 13.14 4.13 7.65
C THR A 61 11.67 3.86 7.40
N THR A 62 10.91 3.56 8.43
CA THR A 62 9.47 3.27 8.35
C THR A 62 8.64 4.37 8.99
N GLN A 63 7.46 4.61 8.42
CA GLN A 63 6.41 5.42 9.01
C GLN A 63 5.10 4.62 8.97
N PHE A 64 4.34 4.65 10.06
CA PHE A 64 3.02 4.02 10.13
C PHE A 64 1.95 5.09 10.30
N ILE A 65 0.95 5.07 9.42
CA ILE A 65 -0.22 5.94 9.51
C ILE A 65 -1.48 5.10 9.53
N ARG A 66 -2.38 5.43 10.45
CA ARG A 66 -3.69 4.79 10.59
C ARG A 66 -4.78 5.77 10.20
N LEU A 67 -5.43 5.54 9.06
CA LEU A 67 -6.43 6.47 8.51
C LEU A 67 -7.59 6.73 9.49
N LYS A 68 -7.93 5.74 10.33
CA LYS A 68 -9.00 5.84 11.34
C LYS A 68 -8.73 6.90 12.42
N ASP A 69 -7.46 7.20 12.67
CA ASP A 69 -7.01 8.10 13.73
C ASP A 69 -6.93 9.55 13.25
N LEU A 70 -7.09 9.77 11.94
CA LEU A 70 -7.05 11.08 11.31
C LEU A 70 -8.47 11.59 11.02
N LYS A 71 -8.66 12.89 11.16
CA LYS A 71 -9.84 13.58 10.65
C LYS A 71 -9.65 13.87 9.15
N ILE A 72 -10.26 13.04 8.30
CA ILE A 72 -10.22 13.20 6.85
C ILE A 72 -11.64 13.43 6.34
N TYR A 73 -11.87 14.57 5.71
CA TYR A 73 -13.13 14.89 5.05
C TYR A 73 -13.27 14.17 3.71
N GLU A 74 -14.50 13.96 3.26
CA GLU A 74 -14.79 13.36 1.96
C GLU A 74 -14.25 14.20 0.81
N CYS A 75 -14.04 13.57 -0.35
CA CYS A 75 -13.79 14.30 -1.59
C CYS A 75 -15.11 14.93 -2.06
N GLU A 76 -15.11 16.23 -2.36
CA GLU A 76 -16.31 16.94 -2.83
C GLU A 76 -16.50 16.86 -4.36
N GLY A 77 -15.66 16.10 -5.06
CA GLY A 77 -15.86 15.82 -6.48
C GLY A 77 -15.51 16.97 -7.42
N ASN A 78 -14.66 17.92 -7.00
CA ASN A 78 -14.33 19.13 -7.77
C ASN A 78 -13.86 18.87 -9.21
N TYR A 79 -13.15 17.75 -9.46
CA TYR A 79 -12.72 17.35 -10.80
C TYR A 79 -13.91 17.19 -11.76
N SER A 80 -15.00 16.59 -11.28
CA SER A 80 -16.21 16.32 -12.08
C SER A 80 -16.97 17.59 -12.44
N GLU A 81 -16.78 18.68 -11.69
CA GLU A 81 -17.28 20.00 -12.05
C GLU A 81 -16.34 20.68 -13.06
N ASN A 82 -15.04 20.73 -12.74
CA ASN A 82 -14.01 21.26 -13.62
C ASN A 82 -12.63 20.70 -13.21
N PRO A 83 -11.84 20.12 -14.13
CA PRO A 83 -10.50 19.62 -13.82
C PRO A 83 -9.58 20.67 -13.17
N SER A 84 -9.73 21.95 -13.50
CA SER A 84 -8.95 23.03 -12.88
C SER A 84 -9.26 23.28 -11.41
N TYR A 85 -10.39 22.75 -10.88
CA TYR A 85 -10.77 22.85 -9.46
C TYR A 85 -10.24 21.68 -8.62
N CYS A 86 -9.67 20.65 -9.24
CA CYS A 86 -9.03 19.55 -8.51
C CYS A 86 -7.52 19.80 -8.40
N THR A 87 -7.12 20.72 -7.54
CA THR A 87 -5.73 21.17 -7.39
C THR A 87 -4.97 20.39 -6.32
N TYR A 88 -3.64 20.50 -6.34
CA TYR A 88 -2.77 20.24 -5.20
C TYR A 88 -2.10 21.56 -4.75
N PRO A 89 -2.16 21.98 -3.47
CA PRO A 89 -2.88 21.34 -2.36
C PRO A 89 -4.37 21.14 -2.63
N CYS A 90 -4.93 20.08 -2.04
CA CYS A 90 -6.32 19.68 -2.24
C CYS A 90 -7.28 20.77 -1.74
N GLN A 91 -8.25 21.19 -2.55
CA GLN A 91 -9.23 22.21 -2.14
C GLN A 91 -10.01 21.83 -0.89
N SER A 92 -10.35 20.55 -0.70
CA SER A 92 -10.99 20.09 0.53
C SER A 92 -10.08 20.31 1.76
N SER A 93 -8.78 20.05 1.66
CA SER A 93 -7.82 20.35 2.74
C SER A 93 -7.61 21.86 2.95
N MET A 94 -7.75 22.68 1.90
CA MET A 94 -7.70 24.14 2.03
C MET A 94 -8.98 24.72 2.65
N LYS A 95 -10.12 24.05 2.46
CA LYS A 95 -11.44 24.48 2.96
C LYS A 95 -11.63 24.15 4.44
N TYR A 96 -11.16 22.98 4.89
CA TYR A 96 -11.33 22.50 6.26
C TYR A 96 -9.99 22.56 7.01
N GLU A 97 -9.84 23.52 7.90
CA GLU A 97 -8.58 23.77 8.62
C GLU A 97 -8.09 22.58 9.47
N ASP A 98 -9.00 21.69 9.90
CA ASP A 98 -8.67 20.51 10.69
C ASP A 98 -8.72 19.19 9.88
N ASP A 99 -8.71 19.28 8.54
CA ASP A 99 -8.51 18.13 7.66
C ASP A 99 -7.05 17.68 7.68
N GLN A 100 -6.82 16.48 8.17
CA GLN A 100 -5.50 15.88 8.34
C GLN A 100 -5.06 15.04 7.11
N MET A 101 -5.72 15.21 5.95
CA MET A 101 -5.32 14.50 4.73
C MET A 101 -3.94 14.96 4.24
N GLN A 102 -3.53 16.20 4.55
CA GLN A 102 -2.22 16.72 4.17
C GLN A 102 -1.08 15.88 4.75
N ASP A 103 -1.20 15.42 6.01
CA ASP A 103 -0.23 14.51 6.64
C ASP A 103 -0.06 13.21 5.83
N VAL A 104 -1.15 12.71 5.24
CA VAL A 104 -1.14 11.51 4.40
C VAL A 104 -0.49 11.82 3.05
N TYR A 105 -0.84 12.94 2.40
CA TYR A 105 -0.23 13.34 1.13
C TYR A 105 1.29 13.50 1.27
N ASP A 106 1.75 14.19 2.31
CA ASP A 106 3.16 14.44 2.56
C ASP A 106 3.92 13.11 2.75
N ALA A 107 3.35 12.19 3.53
CA ALA A 107 3.93 10.86 3.72
C ALA A 107 3.99 10.04 2.42
N VAL A 108 2.93 10.08 1.60
CA VAL A 108 2.89 9.39 0.30
C VAL A 108 3.93 9.95 -0.66
N LEU A 109 4.06 11.27 -0.74
CA LEU A 109 5.04 11.93 -1.61
C LEU A 109 6.48 11.75 -1.10
N ALA A 110 6.67 11.63 0.21
CA ALA A 110 7.98 11.41 0.81
C ALA A 110 8.44 9.94 0.78
N CYS A 111 7.56 8.94 0.74
CA CYS A 111 8.01 7.54 0.77
C CYS A 111 8.60 7.07 -0.58
N ASP A 112 9.42 6.03 -0.54
CA ASP A 112 9.89 5.30 -1.74
C ASP A 112 9.06 4.03 -1.95
N VAL A 113 8.54 3.44 -0.86
CA VAL A 113 7.64 2.28 -0.85
C VAL A 113 6.40 2.60 -0.03
N LEU A 114 5.21 2.30 -0.56
CA LEU A 114 3.93 2.39 0.14
C LEU A 114 3.32 1.00 0.28
N ILE A 115 3.10 0.54 1.51
CA ILE A 115 2.36 -0.70 1.81
C ILE A 115 0.98 -0.34 2.38
N LEU A 116 -0.07 -0.58 1.60
CA LEU A 116 -1.44 -0.32 2.01
C LEU A 116 -2.07 -1.60 2.57
N ALA A 117 -2.52 -1.55 3.82
CA ALA A 117 -3.20 -2.67 4.47
C ALA A 117 -4.70 -2.41 4.61
N THR A 118 -5.54 -3.28 4.06
CA THR A 118 -7.00 -3.15 4.14
C THR A 118 -7.67 -4.45 4.58
N PRO A 119 -8.72 -4.37 5.43
CA PRO A 119 -9.67 -5.47 5.53
C PRO A 119 -10.51 -5.55 4.25
N ILE A 120 -11.04 -6.73 3.94
CA ILE A 120 -12.11 -6.91 2.95
C ILE A 120 -13.46 -6.62 3.61
N ARG A 121 -14.30 -5.81 2.97
CA ARG A 121 -15.66 -5.46 3.38
C ARG A 121 -16.58 -5.58 2.17
N TRP A 122 -17.48 -6.56 2.19
CA TRP A 122 -18.42 -6.80 1.09
C TRP A 122 -17.73 -6.84 -0.29
N ASN A 123 -16.67 -7.65 -0.38
CA ASN A 123 -15.85 -7.81 -1.60
C ASN A 123 -15.17 -6.51 -2.08
N ASN A 124 -15.01 -5.52 -1.20
CA ASN A 124 -14.33 -4.27 -1.46
C ASN A 124 -13.29 -3.97 -0.38
N HIS A 125 -12.40 -3.00 -0.62
CA HIS A 125 -11.55 -2.44 0.42
C HIS A 125 -12.40 -1.63 1.43
N SER A 126 -11.79 -1.18 2.52
CA SER A 126 -12.53 -0.46 3.54
C SER A 126 -12.99 0.93 3.06
N ALA A 127 -14.07 1.45 3.63
CA ALA A 127 -14.51 2.83 3.35
C ALA A 127 -13.44 3.90 3.65
N LEU A 128 -12.52 3.63 4.59
CA LEU A 128 -11.39 4.53 4.87
C LEU A 128 -10.39 4.54 3.72
N VAL A 129 -10.11 3.37 3.12
CA VAL A 129 -9.27 3.29 1.92
C VAL A 129 -9.97 3.93 0.74
N GLN A 130 -11.28 3.75 0.58
CA GLN A 130 -12.04 4.40 -0.50
C GLN A 130 -11.96 5.94 -0.37
N LYS A 131 -12.09 6.48 0.85
CA LYS A 131 -11.89 7.90 1.12
C LYS A 131 -10.47 8.35 0.75
N PHE A 132 -9.44 7.58 1.10
CA PHE A 132 -8.06 7.85 0.67
C PHE A 132 -7.93 7.87 -0.86
N VAL A 133 -8.47 6.86 -1.56
CA VAL A 133 -8.48 6.76 -3.03
C VAL A 133 -9.13 7.99 -3.67
N GLU A 134 -10.32 8.39 -3.20
CA GLU A 134 -11.05 9.55 -3.72
C GLU A 134 -10.30 10.86 -3.49
N ARG A 135 -9.64 11.00 -2.33
CA ARG A 135 -8.83 12.18 -2.00
C ARG A 135 -7.52 12.23 -2.78
N MET A 136 -6.98 11.11 -3.24
CA MET A 136 -5.78 11.07 -4.09
C MET A 136 -6.02 11.56 -5.52
N ASN A 137 -7.28 11.78 -5.92
CA ASN A 137 -7.60 12.37 -7.23
C ASN A 137 -6.95 13.76 -7.43
N ALA A 138 -6.74 14.52 -6.34
CA ALA A 138 -6.01 15.78 -6.37
C ALA A 138 -4.56 15.64 -6.85
N ILE A 139 -3.91 14.52 -6.52
CA ILE A 139 -2.54 14.18 -6.94
C ILE A 139 -2.53 13.63 -8.36
N GLU A 140 -3.46 12.73 -8.69
CA GLU A 140 -3.60 12.18 -10.06
C GLU A 140 -3.79 13.32 -11.07
N ASN A 141 -4.69 14.24 -10.78
CA ASN A 141 -5.03 15.33 -11.68
C ASN A 141 -3.87 16.32 -11.91
N GLN A 142 -2.88 16.38 -10.99
CA GLN A 142 -1.66 17.15 -11.24
C GLN A 142 -0.94 16.64 -12.49
N TYR A 143 -0.96 15.34 -12.75
CA TYR A 143 -0.43 14.81 -14.00
C TYR A 143 -1.40 15.07 -15.16
N SER A 144 -2.63 14.56 -15.06
CA SER A 144 -3.56 14.45 -16.19
C SER A 144 -4.04 15.80 -16.73
N TRP A 145 -4.13 16.83 -15.88
CA TRP A 145 -4.55 18.18 -16.28
C TRP A 145 -3.42 19.22 -16.23
N PHE A 146 -2.63 19.21 -15.16
CA PHE A 146 -1.58 20.24 -14.96
C PHE A 146 -0.22 19.86 -15.54
N GLY A 147 -0.04 18.64 -16.07
CA GLY A 147 1.23 18.19 -16.65
C GLY A 147 2.37 18.02 -15.64
N ASN A 148 2.05 17.98 -14.34
CA ASN A 148 2.98 17.88 -13.22
C ASN A 148 2.79 16.56 -12.46
N PRO A 149 3.39 15.45 -12.92
CA PRO A 149 3.30 14.18 -12.22
C PRO A 149 4.12 14.22 -10.91
N MET A 150 3.41 14.04 -9.80
CA MET A 150 3.98 14.13 -8.44
C MET A 150 4.50 12.79 -7.91
N ILE A 151 3.99 11.67 -8.45
CA ILE A 151 4.40 10.32 -8.08
C ILE A 151 5.19 9.74 -9.24
N ARG A 152 6.46 9.44 -8.98
CA ARG A 152 7.39 8.79 -9.89
C ARG A 152 8.36 7.93 -9.09
N ASP A 153 8.77 6.81 -9.66
CA ASP A 153 9.82 5.95 -9.09
C ASP A 153 9.50 5.43 -7.68
N LYS A 154 8.20 5.31 -7.36
CA LYS A 154 7.71 4.76 -6.08
C LYS A 154 7.10 3.39 -6.29
N VAL A 155 7.25 2.53 -5.28
CA VAL A 155 6.68 1.18 -5.28
C VAL A 155 5.44 1.14 -4.40
N ALA A 156 4.40 0.42 -4.83
CA ALA A 156 3.25 0.14 -3.98
C ALA A 156 3.01 -1.37 -3.82
N GLY A 157 2.62 -1.77 -2.61
CA GLY A 157 2.29 -3.13 -2.23
C GLY A 157 1.07 -3.18 -1.33
N LEU A 158 0.41 -4.34 -1.27
CA LEU A 158 -0.88 -4.52 -0.63
C LEU A 158 -0.83 -5.61 0.44
N ILE A 159 -1.50 -5.35 1.56
CA ILE A 159 -1.84 -6.34 2.57
C ILE A 159 -3.36 -6.45 2.64
N ILE A 160 -3.91 -7.59 2.24
CA ILE A 160 -5.36 -7.77 2.13
C ILE A 160 -5.80 -8.93 3.02
N ILE A 161 -6.61 -8.64 4.04
CA ILE A 161 -7.12 -9.65 4.97
C ILE A 161 -8.65 -9.68 4.92
N GLY A 162 -9.22 -10.85 4.67
CA GLY A 162 -10.65 -11.08 4.71
C GLY A 162 -11.01 -12.31 5.54
N HIS A 163 -12.31 -12.56 5.68
CA HIS A 163 -12.80 -13.78 6.33
C HIS A 163 -12.90 -14.95 5.36
N VAL A 164 -13.55 -14.79 4.20
CA VAL A 164 -13.80 -15.91 3.27
C VAL A 164 -13.22 -15.70 1.89
N ASP A 165 -13.47 -14.53 1.27
CA ASP A 165 -13.13 -14.27 -0.12
C ASP A 165 -12.91 -12.77 -0.38
N GLY A 166 -12.40 -12.43 -1.57
CA GLY A 166 -12.40 -11.10 -2.17
C GLY A 166 -11.02 -10.52 -2.46
N VAL A 167 -9.94 -11.27 -2.15
CA VAL A 167 -8.56 -10.78 -2.28
C VAL A 167 -8.27 -10.27 -3.69
N GLN A 168 -8.59 -11.07 -4.71
CA GLN A 168 -8.27 -10.74 -6.09
C GLN A 168 -9.07 -9.54 -6.62
N HIS A 169 -10.34 -9.40 -6.22
CA HIS A 169 -11.15 -8.24 -6.59
C HIS A 169 -10.57 -6.96 -5.95
N VAL A 170 -10.32 -6.99 -4.64
CA VAL A 170 -9.74 -5.85 -3.92
C VAL A 170 -8.37 -5.48 -4.48
N ALA A 171 -7.52 -6.48 -4.75
CA ALA A 171 -6.22 -6.28 -5.35
C ALA A 171 -6.32 -5.63 -6.74
N GLY A 172 -7.16 -6.16 -7.62
CA GLY A 172 -7.33 -5.62 -8.97
C GLY A 172 -7.76 -4.15 -8.97
N ASN A 173 -8.68 -3.79 -8.07
CA ASN A 173 -9.13 -2.41 -7.92
C ASN A 173 -8.00 -1.48 -7.44
N LEU A 174 -7.31 -1.86 -6.36
CA LEU A 174 -6.26 -1.03 -5.76
C LEU A 174 -4.99 -0.96 -6.62
N MET A 175 -4.59 -2.06 -7.26
CA MET A 175 -3.44 -2.06 -8.17
C MET A 175 -3.69 -1.19 -9.39
N ASN A 176 -4.91 -1.22 -9.96
CA ASN A 176 -5.30 -0.30 -11.03
C ASN A 176 -5.18 1.16 -10.56
N PHE A 177 -5.75 1.48 -9.40
CA PHE A 177 -5.64 2.82 -8.81
C PHE A 177 -4.18 3.28 -8.62
N PHE A 178 -3.32 2.45 -8.03
CA PHE A 178 -1.92 2.79 -7.83
C PHE A 178 -1.15 2.97 -9.15
N ALA A 179 -1.47 2.16 -10.17
CA ALA A 179 -0.89 2.31 -11.50
C ALA A 179 -1.28 3.64 -12.16
N TRP A 180 -2.55 4.06 -12.04
CA TRP A 180 -3.02 5.37 -12.54
C TRP A 180 -2.30 6.55 -11.88
N LEU A 181 -1.95 6.44 -10.60
CA LEU A 181 -1.17 7.44 -9.90
C LEU A 181 0.32 7.47 -10.31
N GLY A 182 0.85 6.41 -10.94
CA GLY A 182 2.26 6.31 -11.34
C GLY A 182 3.14 5.47 -10.41
N PHE A 183 2.56 4.65 -9.52
CA PHE A 183 3.35 3.67 -8.75
C PHE A 183 3.72 2.45 -9.61
N HIS A 184 4.87 1.87 -9.28
CA HIS A 184 5.32 0.60 -9.83
C HIS A 184 4.94 -0.56 -8.92
N MET A 185 4.51 -1.67 -9.51
CA MET A 185 4.20 -2.90 -8.80
C MET A 185 5.43 -3.82 -8.75
N PRO A 186 5.79 -4.35 -7.57
CA PRO A 186 6.88 -5.32 -7.46
C PRO A 186 6.43 -6.73 -7.91
N GLU A 187 7.39 -7.65 -8.08
CA GLU A 187 7.15 -9.03 -8.53
C GLU A 187 6.12 -9.77 -7.67
N VAL A 188 6.22 -9.59 -6.35
CA VAL A 188 5.17 -9.95 -5.39
C VAL A 188 4.64 -8.67 -4.75
N ALA A 189 3.44 -8.26 -5.17
CA ALA A 189 2.81 -7.02 -4.72
C ALA A 189 1.76 -7.22 -3.62
N ILE A 190 1.43 -8.46 -3.25
CA ILE A 190 0.32 -8.75 -2.34
C ILE A 190 0.74 -9.80 -1.31
N ALA A 191 0.54 -9.49 -0.04
CA ALA A 191 0.44 -10.48 1.02
C ALA A 191 -1.00 -10.55 1.51
N SER A 192 -1.56 -11.75 1.61
CA SER A 192 -2.99 -11.89 1.89
C SER A 192 -3.33 -13.12 2.71
N TRP A 193 -4.54 -13.09 3.27
CA TRP A 193 -5.15 -14.25 3.91
C TRP A 193 -6.67 -14.12 3.90
N VAL A 194 -7.32 -15.26 3.67
CA VAL A 194 -8.73 -15.51 3.96
C VAL A 194 -8.83 -16.86 4.66
N GLY A 195 -9.82 -16.99 5.52
CA GLY A 195 -10.16 -18.20 6.26
C GLY A 195 -11.18 -19.06 5.55
N GLU A 196 -11.73 -20.01 6.31
CA GLU A 196 -12.79 -20.89 5.83
C GLU A 196 -14.13 -20.18 5.79
N ASN A 197 -15.08 -20.72 5.02
CA ASN A 197 -16.45 -20.24 4.98
C ASN A 197 -17.24 -20.71 6.22
N ASP A 198 -16.79 -20.30 7.40
CA ASP A 198 -17.50 -20.42 8.67
C ASP A 198 -17.84 -19.01 9.21
N GLU A 199 -18.22 -18.86 10.48
CA GLU A 199 -18.42 -17.55 11.12
C GLU A 199 -17.50 -17.37 12.36
N ASP A 200 -16.64 -18.36 12.66
CA ASP A 200 -15.76 -18.34 13.84
C ASP A 200 -14.41 -17.67 13.53
N THR A 201 -14.43 -16.35 13.54
CA THR A 201 -13.23 -15.52 13.28
C THR A 201 -12.25 -15.41 14.47
N THR A 202 -12.50 -16.12 15.57
CA THR A 202 -11.72 -15.98 16.82
C THR A 202 -10.31 -16.56 16.69
N LYS A 203 -10.12 -17.51 15.77
CA LYS A 203 -8.85 -18.22 15.56
C LYS A 203 -8.02 -17.65 14.42
N ASP A 204 -8.57 -16.78 13.58
CA ASP A 204 -7.92 -16.32 12.34
C ASP A 204 -6.53 -15.76 12.56
N TRP A 205 -6.28 -15.03 13.65
CA TRP A 205 -4.94 -14.47 13.86
C TRP A 205 -3.89 -15.57 14.02
N ALA A 206 -4.18 -16.61 14.81
CA ALA A 206 -3.29 -17.75 14.96
C ALA A 206 -3.11 -18.51 13.64
N GLN A 207 -4.17 -18.58 12.82
CA GLN A 207 -4.11 -19.20 11.50
C GLN A 207 -3.26 -18.37 10.52
N ILE A 208 -3.46 -17.05 10.45
CA ILE A 208 -2.63 -16.11 9.68
C ILE A 208 -1.15 -16.25 10.05
N GLU A 209 -0.86 -16.30 11.35
CA GLU A 209 0.50 -16.37 11.86
C GLU A 209 1.22 -17.67 11.50
N SER A 210 0.49 -18.79 11.52
CA SER A 210 1.01 -20.13 11.20
C SER A 210 0.90 -20.50 9.71
N ASN A 211 0.17 -19.73 8.89
CA ASN A 211 -0.02 -20.02 7.48
C ASN A 211 1.26 -19.73 6.68
N LYS A 212 1.90 -20.80 6.19
CA LYS A 212 3.17 -20.72 5.46
C LYS A 212 3.10 -19.86 4.20
N TYR A 213 1.99 -19.88 3.47
CA TYR A 213 1.81 -19.09 2.25
C TYR A 213 1.72 -17.60 2.57
N THR A 214 0.92 -17.23 3.57
CA THR A 214 0.83 -15.83 4.01
C THR A 214 2.18 -15.32 4.53
N GLN A 215 2.97 -16.16 5.22
CA GLN A 215 4.30 -15.77 5.67
C GLN A 215 5.31 -15.63 4.53
N GLU A 216 5.26 -16.50 3.52
CA GLU A 216 6.10 -16.41 2.32
C GLU A 216 5.73 -15.19 1.48
N ASP A 217 4.44 -14.97 1.19
CA ASP A 217 3.98 -13.80 0.44
C ASP A 217 4.36 -12.48 1.16
N LEU A 218 4.36 -12.47 2.49
CA LEU A 218 4.80 -11.30 3.27
C LEU A 218 6.31 -11.05 3.16
N GLU A 219 7.13 -12.10 3.15
CA GLU A 219 8.57 -11.99 2.95
C GLU A 219 8.90 -11.56 1.53
N ASP A 220 8.24 -12.15 0.54
CA ASP A 220 8.42 -11.85 -0.86
C ASP A 220 7.89 -10.46 -1.21
N LEU A 221 6.80 -10.00 -0.58
CA LEU A 221 6.32 -8.63 -0.69
C LEU A 221 7.40 -7.63 -0.27
N VAL A 222 8.01 -7.84 0.89
CA VAL A 222 9.09 -6.98 1.40
C VAL A 222 10.29 -7.02 0.46
N SER A 223 10.76 -8.22 0.12
CA SER A 223 11.95 -8.44 -0.70
C SER A 223 11.80 -7.86 -2.11
N SER A 224 10.65 -8.10 -2.75
CA SER A 224 10.34 -7.57 -4.09
C SER A 224 10.23 -6.05 -4.07
N SER A 225 9.61 -5.49 -3.03
CA SER A 225 9.46 -4.04 -2.89
C SER A 225 10.82 -3.36 -2.74
N LEU A 226 11.70 -3.92 -1.91
CA LEU A 226 13.07 -3.43 -1.75
C LEU A 226 13.86 -3.53 -3.05
N ARG A 227 13.81 -4.68 -3.73
CA ARG A 227 14.53 -4.89 -4.98
C ARG A 227 14.15 -3.84 -6.02
N LEU A 228 12.85 -3.59 -6.18
CA LEU A 228 12.35 -2.61 -7.13
C LEU A 228 12.65 -1.17 -6.71
N ALA A 229 12.41 -0.81 -5.45
CA ALA A 229 12.64 0.56 -4.96
C ALA A 229 14.13 0.94 -5.04
N CYS A 230 15.03 0.04 -4.65
CA CYS A 230 16.47 0.25 -4.78
C CYS A 230 16.90 0.41 -6.24
N ALA A 231 16.31 -0.35 -7.16
CA ALA A 231 16.61 -0.22 -8.59
C ALA A 231 16.16 1.15 -9.13
N LEU A 232 14.91 1.55 -8.84
CA LEU A 232 14.35 2.83 -9.26
C LEU A 232 15.17 4.02 -8.71
N LYS A 233 15.54 3.97 -7.43
CA LYS A 233 16.34 5.03 -6.78
C LYS A 233 17.73 5.18 -7.40
N ARG A 234 18.39 4.06 -7.74
CA ARG A 234 19.67 4.06 -8.45
C ARG A 234 19.55 4.67 -9.85
N HIS A 235 18.52 4.29 -10.61
CA HIS A 235 18.28 4.85 -11.93
C HIS A 235 18.05 6.37 -11.88
N GLY A 236 17.22 6.85 -10.93
CA GLY A 236 16.98 8.29 -10.78
C GLY A 236 18.25 9.09 -10.44
N ALA A 237 19.16 8.53 -9.64
CA ALA A 237 20.45 9.15 -9.31
C ALA A 237 21.39 9.23 -10.54
N GLU A 238 21.40 8.20 -11.39
CA GLU A 238 22.20 8.18 -12.62
C GLU A 238 21.70 9.23 -13.65
N GLU A 239 20.39 9.40 -13.80
CA GLU A 239 19.81 10.39 -14.71
C GLU A 239 20.07 11.85 -14.27
N THR A 240 19.98 12.12 -12.96
CA THR A 240 20.31 13.46 -12.43
C THR A 240 21.81 13.75 -12.49
N GLY A 241 22.66 12.72 -12.37
CA GLY A 241 24.11 12.82 -12.53
C GLY A 241 24.57 13.07 -13.98
N ARG A 242 23.81 12.61 -14.98
CA ARG A 242 24.08 12.86 -16.41
C ARG A 242 23.56 14.20 -16.93
N SER A 243 22.71 14.87 -16.15
CA SER A 243 22.13 16.17 -16.50
C SER A 243 22.91 17.36 -15.90
N LYS A 244 24.07 17.12 -15.31
CA LYS A 244 25.05 18.13 -14.86
C LYS A 244 26.29 18.08 -15.73
#